data_AF-L8YDL8-F1
#
_entry.id   AF-L8YDL8-F1
#
_cell.length_a   1.000
_cell.length_b   1.000
_cell.length_c   1.000
_cell.angle_alpha   90.00
_cell.angle_beta   90.00
_cell.angle_gamma   90.00
#
_symmetry.space_group_name_H-M   'P 1'
#
loop_
_entity.id
_entity.type
_entity.pdbx_description
1 polymer ?
#
loop_
_entity_poly.entity_id
_entity_poly.type
_entity_poly.pdbx_seq_one_letter_code
_entity_poly.pdbx_strand_id
1 'polypeptide(L)'
;MQVGEEFCGSKSEVLQESIRKQSVNYFKNYHRTRLDELRMFLENETWELCPVKSNFSILQLHEFKFMEQSRSPSVSPSKQPVSTSSKTVTLFEQYCSGGNPFEIQANHKDEETEDVLASNGYESDEQEKSAYQEYDSDSDVPEELKRDYVDEQTGDAPVKRVFLAEQFEFLQPHLDAVMPAVKKPFLQQFYSQTVSTASELRKPIYWIVAGKAIDYEQMLLLMANVKWDVKEIMSQHNIYVDALLKASEFEQFNRRLSEVSKRVRIPLPVSNILWEHCIRLANRTIVEGYANVKKCSNEGRALMQLDFQQFLMKLEKLTDIRPIPDKEFVETYIKAYYLTENDMERWIKEHREYSTKQLTNLVNVCLGSHINKKARQKLLAAIDDIDRPKR
;
A
#
# COMPACT_ATOMS: atom_id res chain seq x y z
N MET A 1 -23.54 17.64 -36.30
CA MET A 1 -23.86 19.10 -36.21
C MET A 1 -24.01 19.75 -37.59
N GLN A 2 -23.30 19.31 -38.63
CA GLN A 2 -23.54 19.71 -40.04
C GLN A 2 -25.01 19.57 -40.48
N VAL A 3 -25.70 18.50 -40.06
CA VAL A 3 -27.16 18.29 -40.26
C VAL A 3 -28.02 19.49 -39.84
N GLY A 4 -27.76 20.04 -38.64
CA GLY A 4 -28.58 21.13 -38.10
C GLY A 4 -28.32 22.48 -38.78
N GLU A 5 -27.09 22.69 -39.25
CA GLU A 5 -26.70 23.87 -40.02
C GLU A 5 -27.34 23.85 -41.43
N GLU A 6 -27.41 22.67 -42.07
CA GLU A 6 -28.08 22.49 -43.37
C GLU A 6 -29.61 22.65 -43.31
N PHE A 7 -30.26 22.25 -42.21
CA PHE A 7 -31.72 22.41 -42.07
C PHE A 7 -32.17 23.82 -41.65
N CYS A 8 -31.40 24.50 -40.80
CA CYS A 8 -31.86 25.74 -40.13
C CYS A 8 -31.10 27.00 -40.60
N GLY A 9 -30.07 26.88 -41.44
CA GLY A 9 -29.28 28.01 -41.97
C GLY A 9 -28.52 28.80 -40.90
N SER A 10 -28.46 28.29 -39.66
CA SER A 10 -27.85 28.93 -38.50
C SER A 10 -26.98 27.93 -37.77
N LYS A 11 -25.79 28.38 -37.36
CA LYS A 11 -24.81 27.56 -36.62
C LYS A 11 -25.28 27.20 -35.22
N SER A 12 -26.26 27.92 -34.67
CA SER A 12 -26.91 27.64 -33.38
C SER A 12 -25.93 27.27 -32.24
N GLU A 13 -24.88 28.08 -32.08
CA GLU A 13 -23.74 27.83 -31.18
C GLU A 13 -24.16 27.56 -29.73
N VAL A 14 -25.21 28.23 -29.24
CA VAL A 14 -25.74 28.05 -27.88
C VAL A 14 -26.32 26.64 -27.68
N LEU A 15 -27.05 26.13 -28.68
CA LEU A 15 -27.58 24.77 -28.64
C LEU A 15 -26.46 23.74 -28.75
N GLN A 16 -25.47 23.99 -29.60
CA GLN A 16 -24.30 23.12 -29.76
C GLN A 16 -23.54 22.98 -28.44
N GLU A 17 -23.28 24.10 -27.77
CA GLU A 17 -22.59 24.12 -26.48
C GLU A 17 -23.42 23.44 -25.38
N SER A 18 -24.75 23.64 -25.40
CA SER A 18 -25.67 22.96 -24.47
C SER A 18 -25.70 21.45 -24.68
N ILE A 19 -25.82 20.97 -25.92
CA ILE A 19 -25.80 19.53 -26.24
C ILE A 19 -24.44 18.95 -25.85
N ARG A 20 -23.34 19.61 -26.22
CA ARG A 20 -21.98 19.18 -25.86
C ARG A 20 -21.83 19.02 -24.35
N LYS A 21 -22.26 20.04 -23.58
CA LYS A 21 -22.20 20.02 -22.12
C LYS A 21 -23.08 18.90 -21.53
N GLN A 22 -24.29 18.72 -22.05
CA GLN A 22 -25.21 17.68 -21.57
C GLN A 22 -24.73 16.28 -21.91
N SER A 23 -24.21 16.05 -23.12
CA SER A 23 -23.63 14.77 -23.54
C SER A 23 -22.41 14.42 -22.71
N VAL A 24 -21.48 15.36 -22.48
CA VAL A 24 -20.29 15.11 -21.63
C VAL A 24 -20.71 14.78 -20.20
N ASN A 25 -21.68 15.50 -19.63
CA ASN A 25 -22.21 15.20 -18.31
C ASN A 25 -22.90 13.84 -18.26
N TYR A 26 -23.68 13.49 -19.28
CA TYR A 26 -24.32 12.18 -19.40
C TYR A 26 -23.28 11.07 -19.41
N PHE A 27 -22.27 11.15 -20.28
CA PHE A 27 -21.23 10.12 -20.36
C PHE A 27 -20.41 10.01 -19.07
N LYS A 28 -20.08 11.14 -18.42
CA LYS A 28 -19.37 11.13 -17.14
C LYS A 28 -20.20 10.46 -16.05
N ASN A 29 -21.47 10.81 -15.95
CA ASN A 29 -22.36 10.23 -14.95
C ASN A 29 -22.62 8.75 -15.23
N TYR A 30 -22.93 8.40 -16.48
CA TYR A 30 -23.15 7.02 -16.90
C TYR A 30 -21.92 6.15 -16.64
N HIS A 31 -20.72 6.61 -17.03
CA HIS A 31 -19.49 5.88 -16.79
C HIS A 31 -19.21 5.71 -15.29
N ARG A 32 -19.42 6.76 -14.49
CA ARG A 32 -19.28 6.69 -13.04
C ARG A 32 -20.26 5.69 -12.42
N THR A 33 -21.54 5.78 -12.77
CA THR A 33 -22.57 4.84 -12.28
C THR A 33 -22.25 3.41 -12.67
N ARG A 34 -21.82 3.16 -13.92
CA ARG A 34 -21.44 1.82 -14.37
C ARG A 34 -20.18 1.29 -13.69
N LEU A 35 -19.20 2.14 -13.40
CA LEU A 35 -18.03 1.75 -12.61
C LEU A 35 -18.39 1.46 -11.15
N ASP A 36 -19.29 2.24 -10.56
CA ASP A 36 -19.79 2.01 -9.20
C ASP A 36 -20.59 0.69 -9.12
N GLU A 37 -21.42 0.40 -10.12
CA GLU A 37 -22.12 -0.89 -10.26
C GLU A 37 -21.15 -2.06 -10.47
N LEU A 38 -20.20 -1.92 -11.40
CA LEU A 38 -19.17 -2.94 -11.63
C LEU A 38 -18.37 -3.20 -10.34
N ARG A 39 -18.04 -2.16 -9.60
CA ARG A 39 -17.39 -2.28 -8.30
C ARG A 39 -18.26 -3.04 -7.31
N MET A 40 -19.55 -2.77 -7.25
CA MET A 40 -20.49 -3.49 -6.39
C MET A 40 -20.53 -4.99 -6.74
N PHE A 41 -20.55 -5.34 -8.03
CA PHE A 41 -20.47 -6.74 -8.47
C PHE A 41 -19.13 -7.37 -8.08
N LEU A 42 -18.01 -6.71 -8.38
CA LEU A 42 -16.67 -7.18 -8.02
C LEU A 42 -16.47 -7.37 -6.50
N GLU A 43 -17.09 -6.52 -5.67
CA GLU A 43 -16.98 -6.60 -4.22
C GLU A 43 -17.85 -7.69 -3.58
N ASN A 44 -18.95 -8.10 -4.25
CA ASN A 44 -19.97 -8.99 -3.68
C ASN A 44 -20.13 -10.33 -4.41
N GLU A 45 -19.57 -10.50 -5.60
CA GLU A 45 -19.57 -11.79 -6.31
C GLU A 45 -18.50 -12.74 -5.76
N THR A 46 -18.86 -14.02 -5.70
CA THR A 46 -17.95 -15.13 -5.43
C THR A 46 -17.24 -15.51 -6.72
N TRP A 47 -16.00 -15.05 -6.87
CA TRP A 47 -15.17 -15.32 -8.05
C TRP A 47 -14.62 -16.76 -8.01
N GLU A 48 -15.09 -17.62 -8.90
CA GLU A 48 -14.56 -18.96 -9.12
C GLU A 48 -13.70 -19.03 -10.39
N LEU A 49 -12.74 -19.97 -10.43
CA LEU A 49 -11.97 -20.23 -11.64
C LEU A 49 -12.88 -20.81 -12.72
N CYS A 50 -13.16 -20.01 -13.76
CA CYS A 50 -13.95 -20.47 -14.89
C CYS A 50 -13.20 -21.58 -15.66
N PRO A 51 -13.73 -22.81 -15.76
CA PRO A 51 -13.04 -23.96 -16.33
C PRO A 51 -13.03 -23.87 -17.85
N VAL A 52 -12.12 -23.06 -18.38
CA VAL A 52 -11.93 -22.85 -19.81
C VAL A 52 -10.86 -23.78 -20.36
N LYS A 53 -10.95 -24.13 -21.65
CA LYS A 53 -9.93 -24.93 -22.34
C LYS A 53 -8.56 -24.22 -22.32
N SER A 54 -7.47 -24.97 -22.40
CA SER A 54 -6.11 -24.41 -22.36
C SER A 54 -5.76 -23.47 -23.51
N ASN A 55 -6.54 -23.48 -24.59
CA ASN A 55 -6.45 -22.57 -25.73
C ASN A 55 -7.48 -21.44 -25.70
N PHE A 56 -8.14 -21.21 -24.56
CA PHE A 56 -9.17 -20.19 -24.43
C PHE A 56 -8.64 -18.78 -24.70
N SER A 57 -9.38 -18.05 -25.52
CA SER A 57 -9.22 -16.61 -25.76
C SER A 57 -10.54 -15.91 -25.47
N ILE A 58 -10.46 -14.74 -24.85
CA ILE A 58 -11.65 -13.90 -24.57
C ILE A 58 -12.44 -13.55 -25.84
N LEU A 59 -11.78 -13.55 -27.00
CA LEU A 59 -12.40 -13.29 -28.31
C LEU A 59 -13.35 -14.40 -28.77
N GLN A 60 -13.24 -15.60 -28.18
CA GLN A 60 -14.15 -16.72 -28.45
C GLN A 60 -15.53 -16.52 -27.78
N LEU A 61 -15.61 -15.64 -26.78
CA LEU A 61 -16.88 -15.27 -26.17
C LEU A 61 -17.67 -14.36 -27.10
N HIS A 62 -18.95 -14.69 -27.31
CA HIS A 62 -19.84 -13.97 -28.22
C HIS A 62 -19.89 -12.46 -27.91
N GLU A 63 -19.91 -12.12 -26.62
CA GLU A 63 -19.97 -10.74 -26.13
C GLU A 63 -18.75 -9.90 -26.53
N PHE A 64 -17.59 -10.52 -26.79
CA PHE A 64 -16.34 -9.83 -27.13
C PHE A 64 -15.92 -10.02 -28.60
N LYS A 65 -16.72 -10.70 -29.44
CA LYS A 65 -16.45 -10.85 -30.88
C LYS A 65 -16.27 -9.52 -31.61
N PHE A 66 -16.93 -8.45 -31.15
CA PHE A 66 -16.78 -7.11 -31.71
C PHE A 66 -15.33 -6.59 -31.60
N MET A 67 -14.54 -7.08 -30.63
CA MET A 67 -13.16 -6.64 -30.43
C MET A 67 -12.22 -7.14 -31.54
N GLU A 68 -12.50 -8.28 -32.18
CA GLU A 68 -11.74 -8.76 -33.34
C GLU A 68 -11.84 -7.80 -34.54
N GLN A 69 -12.96 -7.09 -34.65
CA GLN A 69 -13.25 -6.16 -35.73
C GLN A 69 -12.75 -4.73 -35.44
N SER A 70 -12.05 -4.52 -34.33
CA SER A 70 -11.40 -3.25 -34.00
C SER A 70 -10.17 -3.01 -34.89
N ARG A 71 -10.38 -2.95 -36.21
CA ARG A 71 -9.45 -2.26 -37.10
C ARG A 71 -9.45 -0.82 -36.68
N SER A 72 -8.38 -0.40 -36.01
CA SER A 72 -7.95 0.99 -35.94
C SER A 72 -8.24 1.64 -37.29
N PRO A 73 -8.87 2.83 -37.36
CA PRO A 73 -8.81 3.62 -38.58
C PRO A 73 -7.33 3.91 -38.81
N SER A 74 -6.70 3.10 -39.65
CA SER A 74 -5.33 3.27 -40.11
C SER A 74 -5.30 4.58 -40.87
N VAL A 75 -4.90 5.65 -40.19
CA VAL A 75 -4.46 6.89 -40.85
C VAL A 75 -3.04 6.62 -41.35
N SER A 76 -2.91 5.79 -42.38
CA SER A 76 -1.74 5.76 -43.24
C SER A 76 -1.97 6.77 -44.36
N PRO A 77 -1.24 7.89 -44.43
CA PRO A 77 -1.37 8.86 -45.51
C PRO A 77 -0.58 8.35 -46.72
N SER A 78 -1.04 7.30 -47.38
CA SER A 78 -0.48 6.92 -48.67
C SER A 78 -1.44 6.03 -49.45
N LYS A 79 -2.47 6.68 -50.00
CA LYS A 79 -3.14 6.36 -51.26
C LYS A 79 -4.12 7.50 -51.52
N GLN A 80 -3.61 8.55 -52.16
CA GLN A 80 -4.47 9.54 -52.81
C GLN A 80 -5.28 8.82 -53.91
N PRO A 81 -6.62 8.93 -53.94
CA PRO A 81 -7.30 8.93 -55.22
C PRO A 81 -7.08 10.30 -55.86
N VAL A 82 -6.69 10.25 -57.13
CA VAL A 82 -6.44 11.39 -57.99
C VAL A 82 -7.64 12.35 -57.98
N SER A 83 -7.32 13.64 -57.90
CA SER A 83 -8.20 14.80 -57.84
C SER A 83 -9.35 14.82 -58.86
N THR A 84 -10.53 15.22 -58.41
CA THR A 84 -11.46 15.97 -59.27
C THR A 84 -12.22 17.02 -58.44
N SER A 85 -12.00 18.28 -58.82
CA SER A 85 -12.84 19.48 -58.61
C SER A 85 -13.68 19.61 -57.33
N SER A 86 -13.32 20.62 -56.55
CA SER A 86 -14.12 21.30 -55.52
C SER A 86 -15.61 21.43 -55.83
N LYS A 87 -16.42 20.58 -55.23
CA LYS A 87 -17.74 20.94 -54.69
C LYS A 87 -17.82 20.39 -53.28
N THR A 88 -18.09 21.26 -52.31
CA THR A 88 -18.51 20.87 -50.96
C THR A 88 -19.83 20.12 -51.09
N VAL A 89 -19.77 18.79 -51.16
CA VAL A 89 -20.97 17.94 -51.18
C VAL A 89 -21.65 18.09 -49.83
N THR A 90 -22.95 18.38 -49.86
CA THR A 90 -23.75 18.53 -48.63
C THR A 90 -23.85 17.18 -47.91
N LEU A 91 -23.99 17.20 -46.58
CA LEU A 91 -23.96 15.98 -45.79
C LEU A 91 -25.07 15.02 -46.24
N PHE A 92 -26.25 15.53 -46.62
CA PHE A 92 -27.35 14.73 -47.17
C PHE A 92 -27.08 14.10 -48.55
N GLU A 93 -26.33 14.76 -49.44
CA GLU A 93 -25.92 14.15 -50.71
C GLU A 93 -24.96 12.96 -50.50
N GLN A 94 -24.22 12.97 -49.39
CA GLN A 94 -23.35 11.87 -48.98
C GLN A 94 -24.15 10.64 -48.53
N TYR A 95 -25.32 10.82 -47.89
CA TYR A 95 -26.22 9.71 -47.53
C TYR A 95 -26.91 9.10 -48.77
N CYS A 96 -27.27 9.92 -49.76
CA CYS A 96 -27.86 9.43 -51.00
C CYS A 96 -26.91 8.52 -51.81
N SER A 97 -25.61 8.69 -51.65
CA SER A 97 -24.58 7.95 -52.38
C SER A 97 -23.93 6.82 -51.57
N GLY A 98 -23.85 6.93 -50.23
CA GLY A 98 -23.16 5.99 -49.34
C GLY A 98 -24.06 5.05 -48.52
N GLY A 99 -25.40 5.20 -48.60
CA GLY A 99 -26.33 4.41 -47.78
C GLY A 99 -26.36 4.84 -46.31
N ASN A 100 -27.19 4.17 -45.50
CA ASN A 100 -27.36 4.49 -44.08
C ASN A 100 -26.15 3.98 -43.26
N PRO A 101 -25.36 4.85 -42.59
CA PRO A 101 -24.23 4.47 -41.75
C PRO A 101 -24.62 3.65 -40.51
N PHE A 102 -25.89 3.70 -40.12
CA PHE A 102 -26.44 2.91 -39.01
C PHE A 102 -26.94 1.53 -39.45
N GLU A 103 -26.92 1.22 -40.76
CA GLU A 103 -27.26 -0.09 -41.33
C GLU A 103 -26.03 -0.94 -41.65
N ILE A 104 -24.84 -0.58 -41.13
CA ILE A 104 -23.67 -1.46 -41.18
C ILE A 104 -23.99 -2.66 -40.26
N GLN A 105 -24.67 -3.66 -40.83
CA GLN A 105 -24.87 -4.94 -40.19
C GLN A 105 -23.48 -5.53 -39.99
N ALA A 106 -23.08 -5.69 -38.71
CA ALA A 106 -22.01 -6.62 -38.39
C ALA A 106 -22.39 -7.94 -39.05
N ASN A 107 -21.54 -8.44 -39.96
CA ASN A 107 -21.78 -9.68 -40.69
C ASN A 107 -22.07 -10.79 -39.65
N HIS A 108 -23.34 -11.07 -39.39
CA HIS A 108 -23.80 -12.23 -38.66
C HIS A 108 -23.59 -13.43 -39.58
N LYS A 109 -22.35 -13.91 -39.63
CA LYS A 109 -22.15 -15.34 -39.81
C LYS A 109 -22.34 -15.93 -38.43
N ASP A 110 -23.50 -16.52 -38.22
CA ASP A 110 -23.76 -17.40 -37.08
C ASP A 110 -22.88 -18.64 -37.26
N GLU A 111 -21.58 -18.49 -37.01
CA GLU A 111 -20.69 -19.62 -36.76
C GLU A 111 -20.96 -20.06 -35.32
N GLU A 112 -21.45 -21.29 -35.24
CA GLU A 112 -21.78 -22.05 -34.04
C GLU A 112 -20.87 -21.66 -32.87
N THR A 113 -21.48 -21.33 -31.74
CA THR A 113 -20.78 -21.08 -30.48
C THR A 113 -19.86 -22.26 -30.16
N GLU A 114 -18.54 -22.09 -30.36
CA GLU A 114 -17.57 -23.08 -29.91
C GLU A 114 -17.71 -23.26 -28.41
N ASP A 115 -17.86 -24.51 -27.97
CA ASP A 115 -18.00 -24.85 -26.56
C ASP A 115 -16.68 -24.53 -25.84
N VAL A 116 -16.70 -23.50 -25.00
CA VAL A 116 -15.48 -22.88 -24.45
C VAL A 116 -15.02 -23.57 -23.15
N LEU A 117 -15.94 -24.32 -22.53
CA LEU A 117 -15.72 -24.98 -21.26
C LEU A 117 -14.92 -26.28 -21.44
N ALA A 118 -14.03 -26.56 -20.50
CA ALA A 118 -13.33 -27.84 -20.44
C ALA A 118 -14.33 -28.92 -19.99
N SER A 119 -14.49 -29.96 -20.80
CA SER A 119 -15.27 -31.14 -20.43
C SER A 119 -14.59 -31.82 -19.23
N ASN A 120 -15.05 -31.53 -18.02
CA ASN A 120 -14.68 -32.34 -16.86
C ASN A 120 -15.37 -33.69 -17.02
N GLY A 121 -14.57 -34.74 -17.18
CA GLY A 121 -14.99 -36.09 -17.54
C GLY A 121 -15.99 -36.72 -16.58
N TYR A 122 -17.28 -36.45 -16.81
CA TYR A 122 -18.39 -37.29 -16.44
C TYR A 122 -19.19 -37.54 -17.71
N GLU A 123 -19.05 -38.75 -18.25
CA GLU A 123 -20.07 -39.31 -19.15
C GLU A 123 -21.39 -39.33 -18.36
N SER A 124 -22.40 -38.60 -18.81
CA SER A 124 -23.78 -38.91 -18.45
C SER A 124 -24.53 -39.28 -19.72
N ASP A 125 -24.80 -40.58 -19.83
CA ASP A 125 -25.77 -41.12 -20.76
C ASP A 125 -27.10 -40.36 -20.67
N GLU A 126 -27.72 -40.21 -21.84
CA GLU A 126 -29.00 -39.57 -22.09
C GLU A 126 -30.11 -40.03 -21.12
N GLN A 127 -30.89 -39.07 -20.61
CA GLN A 127 -32.35 -39.23 -20.64
C GLN A 127 -33.07 -37.88 -20.52
N GLU A 128 -33.76 -37.53 -21.61
CA GLU A 128 -34.80 -36.51 -21.66
C GLU A 128 -35.83 -36.71 -20.54
N LYS A 129 -36.11 -35.66 -19.76
CA LYS A 129 -37.45 -35.46 -19.19
C LYS A 129 -37.70 -34.00 -18.80
N SER A 130 -38.60 -33.39 -19.57
CA SER A 130 -39.34 -32.19 -19.25
C SER A 130 -40.03 -32.30 -17.88
N ALA A 131 -39.95 -31.27 -17.04
CA ALA A 131 -41.10 -30.72 -16.31
C ALA A 131 -40.69 -29.47 -15.51
N TYR A 132 -41.48 -28.40 -15.68
CA TYR A 132 -41.59 -27.29 -14.74
C TYR A 132 -41.78 -27.81 -13.31
N GLN A 133 -40.95 -27.36 -12.36
CA GLN A 133 -41.31 -27.37 -10.94
C GLN A 133 -40.52 -26.28 -10.18
N GLU A 134 -41.25 -25.20 -9.90
CA GLU A 134 -41.00 -24.25 -8.81
C GLU A 134 -40.98 -25.01 -7.48
N TYR A 135 -39.88 -24.91 -6.72
CA TYR A 135 -39.90 -25.12 -5.27
C TYR A 135 -38.90 -24.17 -4.59
N ASP A 136 -39.49 -23.15 -3.96
CA ASP A 136 -38.96 -22.39 -2.83
C ASP A 136 -38.83 -23.34 -1.62
N SER A 137 -37.62 -23.54 -1.10
CA SER A 137 -37.38 -24.20 0.19
C SER A 137 -35.95 -23.98 0.68
N ASP A 138 -35.68 -22.79 1.22
CA ASP A 138 -34.40 -22.37 1.80
C ASP A 138 -34.13 -22.98 3.21
N SER A 139 -34.62 -24.20 3.51
CA SER A 139 -34.60 -24.76 4.88
C SER A 139 -33.48 -25.76 5.17
N ASP A 140 -32.79 -26.29 4.16
CA ASP A 140 -31.94 -27.49 4.35
C ASP A 140 -30.45 -27.23 4.07
N VAL A 141 -29.97 -25.98 4.22
CA VAL A 141 -28.54 -25.67 4.11
C VAL A 141 -27.83 -25.96 5.45
N PRO A 142 -26.86 -26.89 5.51
CA PRO A 142 -26.05 -27.15 6.69
C PRO A 142 -25.39 -25.87 7.21
N GLU A 143 -25.33 -25.66 8.53
CA GLU A 143 -24.77 -24.45 9.17
C GLU A 143 -23.30 -24.14 8.76
N GLU A 144 -22.58 -25.13 8.23
CA GLU A 144 -21.22 -25.00 7.69
C GLU A 144 -21.18 -24.21 6.37
N LEU A 145 -22.26 -24.28 5.57
CA LEU A 145 -22.43 -23.60 4.29
C LEU A 145 -23.10 -22.21 4.41
N LYS A 146 -23.56 -21.85 5.61
CA LYS A 146 -24.06 -20.49 5.92
C LYS A 146 -22.96 -19.52 6.34
N ARG A 147 -21.69 -19.95 6.31
CA ARG A 147 -20.55 -19.07 6.59
C ARG A 147 -20.12 -18.42 5.28
N ASP A 148 -19.95 -17.10 5.30
CA ASP A 148 -19.53 -16.28 4.14
C ASP A 148 -18.12 -16.63 3.57
N TYR A 149 -17.48 -17.72 4.04
CA TYR A 149 -16.15 -18.13 3.62
C TYR A 149 -15.86 -19.62 3.87
N VAL A 150 -15.31 -20.29 2.85
CA VAL A 150 -14.64 -21.59 2.96
C VAL A 150 -13.13 -21.35 3.05
N ASP A 151 -12.51 -21.73 4.17
CA ASP A 151 -11.07 -21.59 4.42
C ASP A 151 -10.30 -22.68 3.66
N GLU A 152 -9.97 -22.40 2.40
CA GLU A 152 -8.87 -23.09 1.73
C GLU A 152 -7.58 -22.70 2.44
N GLN A 153 -6.98 -23.65 3.16
CA GLN A 153 -5.79 -23.49 4.01
C GLN A 153 -4.50 -23.13 3.24
N THR A 154 -4.58 -22.42 2.11
CA THR A 154 -3.48 -22.07 1.21
C THR A 154 -2.68 -20.84 1.63
N GLY A 155 -3.06 -20.15 2.70
CA GLY A 155 -2.16 -19.24 3.43
C GLY A 155 -1.81 -17.91 2.75
N ASP A 156 -2.33 -17.60 1.56
CA ASP A 156 -1.99 -16.39 0.83
C ASP A 156 -3.24 -15.59 0.43
N ALA A 157 -3.57 -14.57 1.23
CA ALA A 157 -4.61 -13.60 0.90
C ALA A 157 -3.98 -12.20 0.87
N PRO A 158 -3.71 -11.62 -0.31
CA PRO A 158 -3.03 -10.35 -0.41
C PRO A 158 -3.98 -9.18 -0.09
N VAL A 159 -3.44 -8.19 0.64
CA VAL A 159 -4.17 -6.99 1.07
C VAL A 159 -4.62 -6.19 -0.15
N LYS A 160 -5.93 -5.92 -0.28
CA LYS A 160 -6.62 -5.35 -1.46
C LYS A 160 -5.88 -4.28 -2.30
N ARG A 161 -5.07 -3.40 -1.70
CA ARG A 161 -4.30 -2.36 -2.44
C ARG A 161 -2.93 -2.81 -2.94
N VAL A 162 -2.30 -3.70 -2.20
CA VAL A 162 -1.01 -4.32 -2.54
C VAL A 162 -1.20 -5.29 -3.67
N PHE A 163 -2.24 -6.11 -3.55
CA PHE A 163 -2.64 -7.03 -4.59
C PHE A 163 -2.85 -6.28 -5.91
N LEU A 164 -3.58 -5.17 -5.89
CA LEU A 164 -3.77 -4.35 -7.09
C LEU A 164 -2.44 -3.85 -7.66
N ALA A 165 -1.50 -3.40 -6.83
CA ALA A 165 -0.17 -3.00 -7.30
C ALA A 165 0.59 -4.18 -7.94
N GLU A 166 0.56 -5.37 -7.34
CA GLU A 166 1.16 -6.59 -7.87
C GLU A 166 0.49 -7.04 -9.18
N GLN A 167 -0.84 -6.93 -9.28
CA GLN A 167 -1.57 -7.20 -10.52
C GLN A 167 -1.20 -6.18 -11.60
N PHE A 168 -1.04 -4.90 -11.26
CA PHE A 168 -0.54 -3.92 -12.21
C PHE A 168 0.88 -4.26 -12.64
N GLU A 169 1.79 -4.64 -11.74
CA GLU A 169 3.16 -5.06 -12.12
C GLU A 169 3.14 -6.26 -13.06
N PHE A 170 2.30 -7.27 -12.80
CA PHE A 170 2.10 -8.43 -13.69
C PHE A 170 1.59 -8.02 -15.07
N LEU A 171 0.67 -7.05 -15.13
CA LEU A 171 0.09 -6.57 -16.39
C LEU A 171 1.00 -5.60 -17.15
N GLN A 172 2.09 -5.11 -16.55
CA GLN A 172 2.95 -4.08 -17.14
C GLN A 172 3.47 -4.44 -18.55
N PRO A 173 4.01 -5.65 -18.82
CA PRO A 173 4.52 -6.00 -20.15
C PRO A 173 3.42 -6.02 -21.22
N HIS A 174 2.21 -6.43 -20.85
CA HIS A 174 1.05 -6.47 -21.75
C HIS A 174 0.55 -5.05 -22.06
N LEU A 175 0.46 -4.19 -21.04
CA LEU A 175 0.08 -2.79 -21.22
C LEU A 175 1.11 -2.04 -22.06
N ASP A 176 2.41 -2.30 -21.89
CA ASP A 176 3.47 -1.70 -22.72
C ASP A 176 3.42 -2.15 -24.19
N ALA A 177 2.97 -3.38 -24.45
CA ALA A 177 2.83 -3.94 -25.80
C ALA A 177 1.61 -3.34 -26.55
N VAL A 178 0.50 -3.10 -25.84
CA VAL A 178 -0.76 -2.63 -26.44
C VAL A 178 -0.87 -1.10 -26.46
N MET A 179 -0.11 -0.39 -25.60
CA MET A 179 -0.24 1.06 -25.45
C MET A 179 0.34 1.86 -26.64
N PRO A 180 -0.42 2.85 -27.16
CA PRO A 180 0.08 3.78 -28.16
C PRO A 180 1.32 4.53 -27.69
N ALA A 181 2.29 4.75 -28.59
CA ALA A 181 3.58 5.38 -28.28
C ALA A 181 3.45 6.72 -27.51
N VAL A 182 2.41 7.50 -27.82
CA VAL A 182 2.13 8.81 -27.20
C VAL A 182 1.78 8.68 -25.70
N LYS A 183 1.20 7.55 -25.27
CA LYS A 183 0.79 7.32 -23.88
C LYS A 183 1.78 6.49 -23.06
N LYS A 184 2.84 5.95 -23.68
CA LYS A 184 3.90 5.20 -22.97
C LYS A 184 4.56 6.00 -21.84
N PRO A 185 4.87 7.32 -21.99
CA PRO A 185 5.41 8.11 -20.89
C PRO A 185 4.46 8.19 -19.68
N PHE A 186 3.15 8.25 -19.92
CA PHE A 186 2.15 8.27 -18.84
C PHE A 186 2.08 6.94 -18.11
N LEU A 187 2.15 5.82 -18.83
CA LEU A 187 2.20 4.48 -18.22
C LEU A 187 3.45 4.33 -17.35
N GLN A 188 4.63 4.70 -17.88
CA GLN A 188 5.89 4.70 -17.13
C GLN A 188 5.81 5.59 -15.88
N GLN A 189 5.18 6.78 -15.99
CA GLN A 189 4.95 7.65 -14.84
C GLN A 189 4.02 7.02 -13.80
N PHE A 190 2.93 6.38 -14.21
CA PHE A 190 2.01 5.68 -13.32
C PHE A 190 2.69 4.55 -12.53
N TYR A 191 3.49 3.71 -13.20
CA TYR A 191 4.23 2.65 -12.51
C TYR A 191 5.30 3.20 -11.57
N SER A 192 6.03 4.22 -12.00
CA SER A 192 7.12 4.80 -11.20
C SER A 192 6.66 5.65 -10.03
N GLN A 193 5.46 6.25 -10.07
CA GLN A 193 4.98 7.18 -9.04
C GLN A 193 3.78 6.66 -8.24
N THR A 194 3.02 5.69 -8.76
CA THR A 194 1.78 5.21 -8.12
C THR A 194 1.91 3.74 -7.71
N VAL A 195 2.26 2.86 -8.65
CA VAL A 195 2.33 1.41 -8.38
C VAL A 195 3.50 1.09 -7.45
N SER A 196 4.70 1.60 -7.75
CA SER A 196 5.89 1.43 -6.91
C SER A 196 5.67 1.96 -5.49
N THR A 197 5.09 3.15 -5.36
CA THR A 197 4.88 3.85 -4.10
C THR A 197 3.75 3.24 -3.25
N ALA A 198 2.79 2.53 -3.86
CA ALA A 198 1.68 1.91 -3.13
C ALA A 198 2.15 0.91 -2.07
N SER A 199 3.24 0.18 -2.34
CA SER A 199 3.85 -0.74 -1.38
C SER A 199 4.56 0.00 -0.24
N GLU A 200 5.20 1.13 -0.54
CA GLU A 200 5.96 1.95 0.41
C GLU A 200 5.06 2.65 1.43
N LEU A 201 3.82 2.99 1.06
CA LEU A 201 2.86 3.65 1.95
C LEU A 201 2.51 2.84 3.21
N ARG A 202 2.71 1.52 3.20
CA ARG A 202 2.40 0.67 4.37
C ARG A 202 3.18 1.08 5.61
N LYS A 203 4.50 1.29 5.47
CA LYS A 203 5.38 1.63 6.60
C LYS A 203 4.94 2.92 7.31
N PRO A 204 4.82 4.08 6.64
CA PRO A 204 4.39 5.31 7.32
C PRO A 204 2.96 5.25 7.85
N ILE A 205 2.04 4.51 7.21
CA ILE A 205 0.68 4.32 7.74
C ILE A 205 0.72 3.52 9.04
N TYR A 206 1.40 2.38 9.05
CA TYR A 206 1.52 1.53 10.24
C TYR A 206 2.39 2.17 11.34
N TRP A 207 3.30 3.08 10.99
CA TRP A 207 4.05 3.89 11.95
C TRP A 207 3.12 4.71 12.85
N ILE A 208 2.08 5.33 12.27
CA ILE A 208 1.09 6.11 13.03
C ILE A 208 0.30 5.20 13.97
N VAL A 209 -0.05 3.99 13.53
CA VAL A 209 -0.74 2.99 14.37
C VAL A 209 0.14 2.63 15.57
N ALA A 210 1.42 2.32 15.34
CA ALA A 210 2.37 1.99 16.40
C ALA A 210 2.58 3.16 17.38
N GLY A 211 2.62 4.40 16.88
CA GLY A 211 2.74 5.62 17.69
C GLY A 211 1.55 5.88 18.60
N LYS A 212 0.35 5.43 18.23
CA LYS A 212 -0.87 5.54 19.04
C LYS A 212 -1.18 4.29 19.87
N ALA A 213 -0.55 3.16 19.55
CA ALA A 213 -0.81 1.88 20.19
C ALA A 213 -0.22 1.78 21.59
N ILE A 214 0.84 2.56 21.86
CA ILE A 214 1.64 2.53 23.08
C ILE A 214 1.84 3.95 23.58
N ASP A 215 1.59 4.20 24.87
CA ASP A 215 1.83 5.50 25.51
C ASP A 215 3.31 5.71 25.85
N TYR A 216 4.08 6.14 24.85
CA TYR A 216 5.50 6.48 25.01
C TYR A 216 5.72 7.77 25.82
N GLU A 217 4.73 8.65 25.91
CA GLU A 217 4.85 9.90 26.68
C GLU A 217 4.85 9.60 28.18
N GLN A 218 3.92 8.75 28.63
CA GLN A 218 3.89 8.27 30.00
C GLN A 218 5.18 7.52 30.38
N MET A 219 5.79 6.79 29.44
CA MET A 219 7.09 6.17 29.65
C MET A 219 8.19 7.20 29.93
N LEU A 220 8.28 8.27 29.12
CA LEU A 220 9.25 9.35 29.34
C LEU A 220 9.05 10.03 30.69
N LEU A 221 7.79 10.25 31.10
CA LEU A 221 7.47 10.80 32.42
C LEU A 221 7.96 9.90 33.57
N LEU A 222 7.81 8.57 33.44
CA LEU A 222 8.33 7.62 34.43
C LEU A 222 9.86 7.63 34.46
N MET A 223 10.52 7.65 33.30
CA MET A 223 11.98 7.73 33.20
C MET A 223 12.54 9.02 33.81
N ALA A 224 11.81 10.15 33.67
CA ALA A 224 12.21 11.43 34.25
C ALA A 224 12.24 11.43 35.79
N ASN A 225 11.45 10.54 36.43
CA ASN A 225 11.41 10.39 37.88
C ASN A 225 12.49 9.44 38.42
N VAL A 226 13.22 8.73 37.55
CA VAL A 226 14.30 7.83 37.94
C VAL A 226 15.53 8.63 38.36
N LYS A 227 16.12 8.28 39.50
CA LYS A 227 17.41 8.81 39.94
C LYS A 227 18.53 7.97 39.32
N TRP A 228 19.32 8.60 38.46
CA TRP A 228 20.46 7.97 37.77
C TRP A 228 21.82 8.23 38.48
N ASP A 229 21.83 9.01 39.56
CA ASP A 229 23.00 9.27 40.40
C ASP A 229 22.91 8.41 41.67
N VAL A 230 22.99 7.10 41.48
CA VAL A 230 22.91 6.09 42.56
C VAL A 230 24.30 5.73 43.04
N LYS A 231 24.45 5.44 44.33
CA LYS A 231 25.74 5.12 44.96
C LYS A 231 26.04 3.62 45.02
N GLU A 232 25.01 2.80 44.87
CA GLU A 232 25.10 1.35 45.00
C GLU A 232 24.60 0.71 43.70
N ILE A 233 25.21 -0.42 43.34
CA ILE A 233 24.78 -1.21 42.19
C ILE A 233 23.44 -1.83 42.52
N MET A 234 22.42 -1.43 41.75
CA MET A 234 21.07 -1.96 41.87
C MET A 234 21.00 -3.35 41.23
N SER A 235 20.31 -4.29 41.90
CA SER A 235 20.07 -5.65 41.38
C SER A 235 18.74 -5.79 40.62
N GLN A 236 17.90 -4.75 40.67
CA GLN A 236 16.58 -4.72 40.05
C GLN A 236 16.51 -3.59 39.03
N HIS A 237 15.77 -3.82 37.93
CA HIS A 237 15.47 -2.80 36.94
C HIS A 237 14.41 -1.81 37.45
N ASN A 238 14.35 -0.65 36.82
CA ASN A 238 13.41 0.40 37.17
C ASN A 238 11.96 0.08 36.79
N ILE A 239 11.02 0.64 37.55
CA ILE A 239 9.58 0.43 37.35
C ILE A 239 9.06 0.84 35.97
N TYR A 240 9.74 1.73 35.23
CA TYR A 240 9.30 2.11 33.89
C TYR A 240 9.50 0.96 32.88
N VAL A 241 10.51 0.12 33.10
CA VAL A 241 10.74 -1.09 32.31
C VAL A 241 9.57 -2.04 32.54
N ASP A 242 9.11 -2.18 33.78
CA ASP A 242 7.85 -2.86 34.08
C ASP A 242 6.63 -2.08 33.60
N ALA A 243 6.57 -0.76 33.57
CA ALA A 243 5.41 -0.06 33.00
C ALA A 243 5.30 -0.31 31.48
N LEU A 244 6.45 -0.43 30.81
CA LEU A 244 6.55 -0.87 29.42
C LEU A 244 6.26 -2.36 29.25
N LEU A 245 6.37 -3.20 30.30
CA LEU A 245 6.37 -4.68 30.21
C LEU A 245 5.44 -5.48 31.15
N LYS A 246 4.83 -4.89 32.17
CA LYS A 246 4.06 -5.51 33.26
C LYS A 246 2.86 -4.60 33.58
N ALA A 247 1.67 -5.08 33.19
CA ALA A 247 0.41 -4.36 32.94
C ALA A 247 0.28 -3.71 31.54
N SER A 248 1.21 -4.00 30.63
CA SER A 248 1.77 -3.00 29.73
C SER A 248 1.28 -2.98 28.28
N GLU A 249 1.52 -1.83 27.68
CA GLU A 249 1.15 -1.45 26.32
C GLU A 249 1.53 -2.46 25.23
N PHE A 250 2.63 -3.21 25.35
CA PHE A 250 2.98 -4.26 24.36
C PHE A 250 2.10 -5.50 24.48
N GLU A 251 1.77 -5.96 25.69
CA GLU A 251 0.80 -7.04 25.87
C GLU A 251 -0.60 -6.57 25.51
N GLN A 252 -0.97 -5.33 25.86
CA GLN A 252 -2.23 -4.73 25.46
C GLN A 252 -2.31 -4.58 23.94
N PHE A 253 -1.23 -4.17 23.29
CA PHE A 253 -1.11 -4.11 21.85
C PHE A 253 -1.29 -5.51 21.25
N ASN A 254 -0.58 -6.53 21.76
CA ASN A 254 -0.73 -7.90 21.27
C ASN A 254 -2.15 -8.42 21.46
N ARG A 255 -2.78 -8.14 22.61
CA ARG A 255 -4.20 -8.48 22.86
C ARG A 255 -5.12 -7.76 21.90
N ARG A 256 -4.98 -6.45 21.72
CA ARG A 256 -5.78 -5.65 20.77
C ARG A 256 -5.59 -6.13 19.33
N LEU A 257 -4.35 -6.44 18.93
CA LEU A 257 -4.01 -6.98 17.62
C LEU A 257 -4.67 -8.36 17.42
N SER A 258 -4.63 -9.22 18.44
CA SER A 258 -5.27 -10.53 18.46
C SER A 258 -6.80 -10.43 18.40
N GLU A 259 -7.41 -9.43 19.04
CA GLU A 259 -8.85 -9.18 18.96
C GLU A 259 -9.26 -8.66 17.56
N VAL A 260 -8.44 -7.81 16.94
CA VAL A 260 -8.65 -7.38 15.55
C VAL A 260 -8.47 -8.56 14.61
N SER A 261 -7.49 -9.43 14.83
CA SER A 261 -7.23 -10.58 13.96
C SER A 261 -8.37 -11.60 13.94
N LYS A 262 -9.20 -11.65 15.00
CA LYS A 262 -10.43 -12.45 15.04
C LYS A 262 -11.53 -11.92 14.11
N ARG A 263 -11.54 -10.61 13.85
CA ARG A 263 -12.55 -9.93 13.03
C ARG A 263 -12.09 -9.74 11.59
N VAL A 264 -10.79 -9.52 11.39
CA VAL A 264 -10.16 -9.28 10.10
C VAL A 264 -8.84 -10.03 10.06
N ARG A 265 -8.65 -10.94 9.11
CA ARG A 265 -7.37 -11.67 8.96
C ARG A 265 -6.24 -10.66 8.70
N ILE A 266 -5.28 -10.58 9.63
CA ILE A 266 -4.10 -9.72 9.50
C ILE A 266 -2.97 -10.58 8.94
N PRO A 267 -2.44 -10.28 7.73
CA PRO A 267 -1.32 -11.03 7.19
C PRO A 267 -0.09 -10.90 8.09
N LEU A 268 0.69 -11.98 8.21
CA LEU A 268 1.91 -12.00 9.01
C LEU A 268 2.88 -10.84 8.65
N PRO A 269 3.10 -10.47 7.37
CA PRO A 269 3.94 -9.32 7.03
C PRO A 269 3.46 -8.00 7.63
N VAL A 270 2.14 -7.80 7.76
CA VAL A 270 1.56 -6.59 8.36
C VAL A 270 1.75 -6.61 9.88
N SER A 271 1.49 -7.75 10.51
CA SER A 271 1.75 -7.93 11.95
C SER A 271 3.22 -7.65 12.28
N ASN A 272 4.14 -8.17 11.47
CA ASN A 272 5.57 -7.96 11.64
C ASN A 272 5.96 -6.47 11.53
N ILE A 273 5.44 -5.76 10.52
CA ILE A 273 5.70 -4.31 10.36
C ILE A 273 5.20 -3.51 11.58
N LEU A 274 4.01 -3.84 12.08
CA LEU A 274 3.47 -3.17 13.27
C LEU A 274 4.34 -3.42 14.50
N TRP A 275 4.75 -4.67 14.74
CA TRP A 275 5.66 -5.03 15.81
C TRP A 275 7.01 -4.32 15.67
N GLU A 276 7.59 -4.31 14.47
CA GLU A 276 8.84 -3.59 14.21
C GLU A 276 8.72 -2.11 14.58
N HIS A 277 7.64 -1.44 14.18
CA HIS A 277 7.44 -0.03 14.49
C HIS A 277 7.26 0.23 15.98
N CYS A 278 6.50 -0.60 16.69
CA CYS A 278 6.36 -0.50 18.15
C CYS A 278 7.72 -0.64 18.84
N ILE A 279 8.54 -1.60 18.42
CA ILE A 279 9.87 -1.82 19.00
C ILE A 279 10.82 -0.65 18.70
N ARG A 280 10.85 -0.14 17.46
CA ARG A 280 11.67 1.03 17.09
C ARG A 280 11.28 2.26 17.90
N LEU A 281 9.99 2.52 18.07
CA LEU A 281 9.50 3.63 18.88
C LEU A 281 9.87 3.47 20.35
N ALA A 282 9.75 2.27 20.92
CA ALA A 282 10.18 2.00 22.28
C ALA A 282 11.69 2.26 22.45
N ASN A 283 12.54 1.73 21.56
CA ASN A 283 13.98 1.94 21.60
C ASN A 283 14.36 3.43 21.46
N ARG A 284 13.67 4.17 20.58
CA ARG A 284 13.83 5.63 20.48
C ARG A 284 13.43 6.37 21.74
N THR A 285 12.34 5.94 22.37
CA THR A 285 11.84 6.51 23.63
C THR A 285 12.80 6.26 24.78
N ILE A 286 13.42 5.07 24.85
CA ILE A 286 14.45 4.74 25.85
C ILE A 286 15.65 5.70 25.73
N VAL A 287 16.20 5.87 24.53
CA VAL A 287 17.34 6.78 24.32
C VAL A 287 16.95 8.23 24.62
N GLU A 288 15.74 8.65 24.24
CA GLU A 288 15.24 9.98 24.59
C GLU A 288 15.13 10.18 26.11
N GLY A 289 14.66 9.16 26.83
CA GLY A 289 14.65 9.17 28.30
C GLY A 289 16.06 9.31 28.89
N TYR A 290 17.03 8.54 28.38
CA TYR A 290 18.43 8.64 28.81
C TYR A 290 19.08 9.98 28.46
N ALA A 291 18.72 10.59 27.34
CA ALA A 291 19.20 11.90 26.92
C ALA A 291 18.60 13.07 27.72
N ASN A 292 17.57 12.83 28.54
CA ASN A 292 17.02 13.84 29.45
C ASN A 292 17.65 13.78 30.85
N VAL A 293 18.56 12.83 31.09
CA VAL A 293 19.25 12.67 32.37
C VAL A 293 20.22 13.81 32.60
N LYS A 294 20.21 14.41 33.79
CA LYS A 294 21.08 15.55 34.15
C LYS A 294 22.37 15.13 34.85
N LYS A 295 22.33 14.01 35.57
CA LYS A 295 23.45 13.43 36.34
C LYS A 295 23.32 11.92 36.29
N CYS A 296 24.42 11.24 35.99
CA CYS A 296 24.45 9.78 35.87
C CYS A 296 25.76 9.26 36.46
N SER A 297 25.67 8.47 37.53
CA SER A 297 26.82 7.80 38.16
C SER A 297 27.23 6.56 37.36
N ASN A 298 28.37 5.94 37.71
CA ASN A 298 28.78 4.68 37.07
C ASN A 298 27.78 3.55 37.34
N GLU A 299 27.25 3.52 38.56
CA GLU A 299 26.21 2.60 39.01
C GLU A 299 24.88 2.88 38.28
N GLY A 300 24.57 4.15 38.01
CA GLY A 300 23.43 4.55 37.19
C GLY A 300 23.53 4.11 35.73
N ARG A 301 24.73 4.16 35.14
CA ARG A 301 24.99 3.62 33.79
C ARG A 301 24.81 2.10 33.75
N ALA A 302 25.31 1.40 34.78
CA ALA A 302 25.07 -0.03 34.93
C ALA A 302 23.56 -0.36 35.06
N LEU A 303 22.80 0.50 35.75
CA LEU A 303 21.35 0.39 35.83
C LEU A 303 20.66 0.61 34.47
N MET A 304 21.12 1.57 33.63
CA MET A 304 20.60 1.72 32.25
C MET A 304 20.81 0.46 31.42
N GLN A 305 21.97 -0.19 31.58
CA GLN A 305 22.28 -1.45 30.90
C GLN A 305 21.38 -2.59 31.40
N LEU A 306 21.19 -2.70 32.72
CA LEU A 306 20.29 -3.69 33.33
C LEU A 306 18.85 -3.50 32.86
N ASP A 307 18.35 -2.27 32.89
CA ASP A 307 17.01 -1.91 32.43
C ASP A 307 16.77 -2.34 30.98
N PHE A 308 17.72 -2.04 30.09
CA PHE A 308 17.59 -2.40 28.68
C PHE A 308 17.68 -3.91 28.46
N GLN A 309 18.53 -4.62 29.20
CA GLN A 309 18.57 -6.08 29.16
C GLN A 309 17.25 -6.72 29.63
N GLN A 310 16.67 -6.21 30.71
CA GLN A 310 15.36 -6.67 31.19
C GLN A 310 14.24 -6.36 30.19
N PHE A 311 14.33 -5.22 29.49
CA PHE A 311 13.46 -4.92 28.36
C PHE A 311 13.57 -5.96 27.24
N LEU A 312 14.78 -6.26 26.77
CA LEU A 312 15.01 -7.24 25.72
C LEU A 312 14.52 -8.65 26.12
N MET A 313 14.91 -9.14 27.29
CA MET A 313 14.53 -10.49 27.76
C MET A 313 13.02 -10.71 27.83
N LYS A 314 12.26 -9.66 28.15
CA LYS A 314 10.79 -9.73 28.19
C LYS A 314 10.18 -9.54 26.81
N LEU A 315 10.73 -8.63 25.99
CA LEU A 315 10.32 -8.46 24.59
C LEU A 315 10.46 -9.77 23.80
N GLU A 316 11.54 -10.52 24.03
CA GLU A 316 11.78 -11.82 23.39
C GLU A 316 10.67 -12.85 23.65
N LYS A 317 9.90 -12.72 24.74
CA LYS A 317 8.75 -13.59 25.05
C LYS A 317 7.45 -13.16 24.38
N LEU A 318 7.37 -11.94 23.86
CA LEU A 318 6.18 -11.35 23.27
C LEU A 318 6.19 -11.35 21.75
N THR A 319 7.37 -11.42 21.13
CA THR A 319 7.52 -11.32 19.68
C THR A 319 8.69 -12.15 19.16
N ASP A 320 8.49 -12.75 18.00
CA ASP A 320 9.50 -13.53 17.26
C ASP A 320 10.33 -12.66 16.29
N ILE A 321 10.12 -11.35 16.26
CA ILE A 321 10.86 -10.44 15.37
C ILE A 321 12.35 -10.50 15.69
N ARG A 322 13.14 -10.96 14.72
CA ARG A 322 14.61 -11.00 14.80
C ARG A 322 15.21 -10.56 13.46
N PRO A 323 16.28 -9.74 13.45
CA PRO A 323 16.92 -9.09 14.60
C PRO A 323 16.01 -8.03 15.27
N ILE A 324 16.27 -7.72 16.54
CA ILE A 324 15.49 -6.69 17.27
C ILE A 324 15.75 -5.31 16.62
N PRO A 325 14.71 -4.63 16.10
CA PRO A 325 14.85 -3.35 15.43
C PRO A 325 15.47 -2.29 16.34
N ASP A 326 16.44 -1.53 15.84
CA ASP A 326 17.10 -0.43 16.55
C ASP A 326 17.67 -0.83 17.94
N LYS A 327 18.01 -2.11 18.14
CA LYS A 327 18.69 -2.56 19.36
C LYS A 327 20.06 -1.89 19.53
N GLU A 328 20.85 -1.85 18.45
CA GLU A 328 22.17 -1.24 18.45
C GLU A 328 22.12 0.26 18.73
N PHE A 329 21.04 0.94 18.33
CA PHE A 329 20.80 2.35 18.64
C PHE A 329 20.74 2.61 20.15
N VAL A 330 20.18 1.70 20.95
CA VAL A 330 20.18 1.87 22.41
C VAL A 330 21.52 1.44 23.00
N GLU A 331 22.06 0.29 22.57
CA GLU A 331 23.30 -0.24 23.14
C GLU A 331 24.50 0.66 22.89
N THR A 332 24.66 1.19 21.69
CA THR A 332 25.77 2.08 21.35
C THR A 332 25.68 3.39 22.11
N TYR A 333 24.47 3.93 22.32
CA TYR A 333 24.25 5.10 23.18
C TYR A 333 24.66 4.85 24.64
N ILE A 334 24.29 3.71 25.23
CA ILE A 334 24.71 3.35 26.60
C ILE A 334 26.23 3.15 26.66
N LYS A 335 26.82 2.44 25.68
CA LYS A 335 28.27 2.21 25.60
C LYS A 335 29.04 3.53 25.43
N ALA A 336 28.44 4.54 24.80
CA ALA A 336 29.07 5.83 24.61
C ALA A 336 29.38 6.57 25.94
N TYR A 337 28.72 6.20 27.04
CA TYR A 337 29.07 6.69 28.38
C TYR A 337 30.48 6.27 28.86
N TYR A 338 31.11 5.30 28.20
CA TYR A 338 32.42 4.76 28.60
C TYR A 338 33.55 5.17 27.64
N LEU A 339 33.27 6.01 26.65
CA LEU A 339 34.25 6.44 25.67
C LEU A 339 35.25 7.45 26.24
N THR A 340 36.48 7.42 25.72
CA THR A 340 37.47 8.46 25.96
C THR A 340 37.15 9.72 25.14
N GLU A 341 37.80 10.85 25.43
CA GLU A 341 37.63 12.09 24.66
C GLU A 341 37.86 11.89 23.15
N ASN A 342 38.92 11.17 22.78
CA ASN A 342 39.29 10.93 21.38
C ASN A 342 38.30 10.00 20.67
N ASP A 343 37.78 9.01 21.39
CA ASP A 343 36.79 8.08 20.83
C ASP A 343 35.42 8.75 20.72
N MET A 344 35.07 9.63 21.66
CA MET A 344 33.83 10.39 21.64
C MET A 344 33.75 11.30 20.41
N GLU A 345 34.84 11.99 20.05
CA GLU A 345 34.86 12.84 18.85
C GLU A 345 34.63 12.04 17.56
N ARG A 346 35.24 10.85 17.47
CA ARG A 346 35.03 9.95 16.32
C ARG A 346 33.60 9.41 16.29
N TRP A 347 33.10 8.95 17.43
CA TRP A 347 31.76 8.40 17.59
C TRP A 347 30.68 9.41 17.18
N ILE A 348 30.80 10.68 17.61
CA ILE A 348 29.88 11.76 17.23
C ILE A 348 29.83 11.93 15.70
N LYS A 349 30.96 11.82 15.00
CA LYS A 349 31.03 11.98 13.53
C LYS A 349 30.45 10.78 12.78
N GLU A 350 30.55 9.58 13.36
CA GLU A 350 30.09 8.32 12.77
C GLU A 350 28.58 8.11 12.97
N HIS A 351 28.04 8.52 14.12
CA HIS A 351 26.65 8.27 14.50
C HIS A 351 25.73 9.48 14.23
N ARG A 352 25.10 9.49 13.05
CA ARG A 352 24.20 10.56 12.57
C ARG A 352 22.73 10.35 12.93
N GLU A 353 22.41 9.22 13.52
CA GLU A 353 21.05 8.83 13.88
C GLU A 353 20.56 9.47 15.19
N TYR A 354 21.46 10.06 15.98
CA TYR A 354 21.11 10.78 17.21
C TYR A 354 20.91 12.27 16.96
N SER A 355 19.99 12.87 17.71
CA SER A 355 19.77 14.31 17.64
C SER A 355 20.89 15.10 18.30
N THR A 356 21.07 16.36 17.89
CA THR A 356 21.96 17.35 18.50
C THR A 356 21.77 17.42 20.02
N LYS A 357 20.51 17.33 20.49
CA LYS A 357 20.13 17.32 21.90
C LYS A 357 20.69 16.09 22.62
N GLN A 358 20.53 14.90 22.05
CA GLN A 358 21.02 13.64 22.60
C GLN A 358 22.55 13.64 22.69
N LEU A 359 23.23 14.02 21.61
CA LEU A 359 24.70 14.12 21.57
C LEU A 359 25.24 15.14 22.58
N THR A 360 24.60 16.31 22.66
CA THR A 360 24.98 17.37 23.61
C THR A 360 24.81 16.91 25.05
N ASN A 361 23.69 16.23 25.37
CA ASN A 361 23.49 15.67 26.69
C ASN A 361 24.56 14.64 27.04
N LEU A 362 24.82 13.70 26.12
CA LEU A 362 25.83 12.66 26.29
C LEU A 362 27.20 13.27 26.61
N VAL A 363 27.68 14.26 25.86
CA VAL A 363 28.96 14.95 26.14
C VAL A 363 28.94 15.61 27.53
N ASN A 364 27.82 16.25 27.90
CA ASN A 364 27.71 16.97 29.17
C ASN A 364 27.68 16.03 30.39
N VAL A 365 27.02 14.88 30.30
CA VAL A 365 26.84 13.93 31.40
C VAL A 365 27.97 12.91 31.46
N CYS A 366 28.42 12.39 30.31
CA CYS A 366 29.49 11.39 30.22
C CYS A 366 30.83 11.97 30.67
N LEU A 367 31.15 13.16 30.16
CA LEU A 367 32.49 13.73 30.26
C LEU A 367 32.58 14.94 31.20
N GLY A 368 31.45 15.56 31.57
CA GLY A 368 31.41 16.86 32.25
C GLY A 368 32.23 16.99 33.54
N SER A 369 32.48 15.89 34.25
CA SER A 369 33.32 15.83 35.47
C SER A 369 34.78 15.42 35.20
N HIS A 370 35.07 14.79 34.06
CA HIS A 370 36.36 14.15 33.77
C HIS A 370 37.18 14.86 32.67
N ILE A 371 36.57 15.74 31.86
CA ILE A 371 37.26 16.47 30.78
C ILE A 371 37.43 17.95 31.09
N ASN A 372 38.50 18.52 30.57
CA ASN A 372 38.74 19.96 30.70
C ASN A 372 37.74 20.77 29.85
N LYS A 373 37.54 22.04 30.22
CA LYS A 373 36.57 22.93 29.57
C LYS A 373 36.81 23.08 28.04
N LYS A 374 38.07 23.05 27.60
CA LYS A 374 38.46 23.21 26.19
C LYS A 374 38.09 21.98 25.35
N ALA A 375 38.33 20.78 25.86
CA ALA A 375 37.92 19.51 25.28
C ALA A 375 36.41 19.44 25.10
N ARG A 376 35.66 19.82 26.15
CA ARG A 376 34.19 19.87 26.08
C ARG A 376 33.71 20.80 24.98
N GLN A 377 34.30 21.99 24.89
CA GLN A 377 33.93 22.99 23.89
C GLN A 377 34.26 22.52 22.45
N LYS A 378 35.35 21.76 22.28
CA LYS A 378 35.71 21.11 21.01
C LYS A 378 34.67 20.07 20.57
N LEU A 379 34.23 19.22 21.49
CA LEU A 379 33.21 18.19 21.20
C LEU A 379 31.86 18.82 20.85
N LEU A 380 31.45 19.87 21.56
CA LEU A 380 30.21 20.60 21.24
C LEU A 380 30.28 21.27 19.85
N ALA A 381 31.43 21.86 19.50
CA ALA A 381 31.63 22.40 18.15
C ALA A 381 31.57 21.31 17.06
N ALA A 382 32.08 20.11 17.35
CA ALA A 382 31.99 18.98 16.42
C ALA A 382 30.54 18.52 16.19
N ILE A 383 29.66 18.64 17.20
CA ILE A 383 28.22 18.37 17.06
C ILE A 383 27.57 19.43 16.16
N ASP A 384 27.84 20.71 16.38
CA ASP A 384 27.28 21.81 15.57
C ASP A 384 27.69 21.72 14.10
N ASP A 385 28.90 21.22 13.81
CA ASP A 385 29.38 21.03 12.43
C ASP A 385 28.71 19.86 11.71
N ILE A 386 28.07 18.90 12.41
CA ILE A 386 27.32 17.80 11.78
C ILE A 386 26.02 18.31 11.17
N ASP A 387 25.34 19.26 11.83
CA ASP A 387 24.06 19.82 11.39
C ASP A 387 24.21 20.85 10.26
N ARG A 388 25.45 21.28 9.96
CA ARG A 388 25.69 22.17 8.83
C ARG A 388 25.55 21.40 7.52
N PRO A 389 24.65 21.80 6.60
CA PRO A 389 24.63 21.22 5.26
C PRO A 389 26.00 21.45 4.65
N LYS A 390 26.65 20.35 4.21
CA LYS A 390 27.91 20.43 3.46
C LYS A 390 27.65 21.36 2.26
N ARG A 391 28.28 22.54 2.28
CA ARG A 391 28.22 23.51 1.19
C ARG A 391 28.84 22.97 -0.07
#